data_AF-A0A2N8SVN6-F1
#
_entry.id   AF-A0A2N8SVN6-F1
#
_cell.length_a   1.000
_cell.length_b   1.000
_cell.length_c   1.000
_cell.angle_alpha   90.00
_cell.angle_beta   90.00
_cell.angle_gamma   90.00
#
_symmetry.space_group_name_H-M   'P 1'
#
loop_
_entity.id
_entity.type
_entity.pdbx_description
1 polymer ?
#
loop_
_entity_poly.entity_id
_entity_poly.type
_entity_poly.pdbx_seq_one_letter_code
_entity_poly.pdbx_strand_id
1 'polypeptide(L)'
;MDNQYAPPLAKLVTTENTSGMGRDAEIPEGVKGWSWGAFMFNWIWALSNRTWIGLFALLPYVGFLMAVALGIKGREWAWRNKKWESVEHFQRVQRRWSLWSLLFVGVAIVGILAAIAIPAYQDYVQRASGG
;
A
#
# COMPACT_ATOMS: atom_id res chain seq x y z
N MET A 1 -51.74 4.24 -23.40
CA MET A 1 -51.87 5.42 -22.52
C MET A 1 -50.50 5.66 -21.95
N ASP A 2 -49.72 6.57 -22.56
CA ASP A 2 -48.38 6.87 -22.07
C ASP A 2 -48.48 7.72 -20.81
N ASN A 3 -47.90 7.22 -19.72
CA ASN A 3 -47.93 7.87 -18.42
C ASN A 3 -47.04 9.14 -18.45
N GLN A 4 -47.68 10.30 -18.61
CA GLN A 4 -47.03 11.61 -18.66
C GLN A 4 -46.39 12.04 -17.32
N TYR A 5 -46.64 11.31 -16.23
CA TYR A 5 -46.07 11.58 -14.91
C TYR A 5 -44.91 10.64 -14.55
N ALA A 6 -44.42 9.81 -15.49
CA ALA A 6 -43.21 9.05 -15.26
C ALA A 6 -42.03 10.03 -15.08
N PRO A 7 -41.35 10.05 -13.93
CA PRO A 7 -40.16 10.87 -13.78
C PRO A 7 -39.16 10.46 -14.87
N PRO A 8 -38.41 11.39 -15.47
CA PRO A 8 -37.37 11.01 -16.41
C PRO A 8 -36.47 10.02 -15.70
N LEU A 9 -36.25 8.85 -16.31
CA LEU A 9 -35.24 7.91 -15.83
C LEU A 9 -33.91 8.65 -15.89
N ALA A 10 -33.56 9.30 -14.79
CA ALA A 10 -32.22 9.79 -14.57
C ALA A 10 -31.35 8.56 -14.76
N LYS A 11 -30.55 8.58 -15.83
CA LYS A 11 -29.51 7.58 -16.04
C LYS A 11 -28.56 7.79 -14.87
N LEU A 12 -28.82 7.10 -13.76
CA LEU A 12 -27.89 6.98 -12.66
C LEU A 12 -26.72 6.22 -13.27
N VAL A 13 -25.73 6.96 -13.77
CA VAL A 13 -24.39 6.40 -13.97
C VAL A 13 -23.79 6.31 -12.57
N THR A 14 -24.41 5.51 -11.70
CA THR A 14 -23.77 5.00 -10.51
C THR A 14 -22.93 3.85 -11.03
N THR A 15 -21.67 4.10 -11.31
CA THR A 15 -20.67 3.03 -11.19
C THR A 15 -20.82 2.53 -9.76
N GLU A 16 -21.59 1.47 -9.54
CA GLU A 16 -21.82 0.96 -8.19
C GLU A 16 -20.49 0.65 -7.56
N ASN A 17 -20.26 1.15 -6.35
CA ASN A 17 -19.00 0.98 -5.67
C ASN A 17 -18.86 -0.48 -5.19
N THR A 18 -18.07 -1.25 -5.94
CA THR A 18 -17.85 -2.69 -5.73
C THR A 18 -16.93 -3.01 -4.55
N SER A 19 -16.34 -2.02 -3.90
CA SER A 19 -15.46 -2.27 -2.75
C SER A 19 -16.18 -3.04 -1.64
N GLY A 20 -15.45 -3.85 -0.88
CA GLY A 20 -16.00 -4.59 0.25
C GLY A 20 -17.06 -5.65 -0.08
N MET A 21 -17.29 -5.97 -1.37
CA MET A 21 -18.22 -7.03 -1.79
C MET A 21 -17.60 -8.44 -1.73
N GLY A 22 -16.40 -8.59 -1.17
CA GLY A 22 -15.73 -9.87 -1.02
C GLY A 22 -14.92 -10.27 -2.26
N ARG A 23 -14.66 -11.58 -2.41
CA ARG A 23 -13.68 -12.11 -3.36
C ARG A 23 -14.06 -11.88 -4.83
N ASP A 24 -15.35 -11.89 -5.12
CA ASP A 24 -15.89 -11.81 -6.49
C ASP A 24 -16.19 -10.37 -6.91
N ALA A 25 -15.85 -9.38 -6.07
CA ALA A 25 -15.99 -7.98 -6.41
C ALA A 25 -15.17 -7.64 -7.67
N GLU A 26 -15.83 -6.99 -8.63
CA GLU A 26 -15.16 -6.42 -9.79
C GLU A 26 -14.19 -5.32 -9.33
N ILE A 27 -12.98 -5.35 -9.87
CA ILE A 27 -11.93 -4.41 -9.50
C ILE A 27 -11.91 -3.30 -10.57
N PRO A 28 -12.29 -2.06 -10.22
CA PRO A 28 -12.26 -0.95 -11.17
C PRO A 28 -10.83 -0.59 -11.56
N GLU A 29 -10.68 0.10 -12.69
CA GLU A 29 -9.39 0.58 -13.17
C GLU A 29 -8.68 1.46 -12.12
N GLY A 30 -7.36 1.35 -12.05
CA GLY A 30 -6.53 2.09 -11.09
C GLY A 30 -6.42 1.47 -9.69
N VAL A 31 -7.28 0.54 -9.28
CA VAL A 31 -7.13 -0.15 -7.99
C VAL A 31 -5.91 -1.08 -8.00
N LYS A 32 -5.76 -1.87 -9.07
CA LYS A 32 -4.61 -2.78 -9.25
C LYS A 32 -3.30 -2.00 -9.30
N GLY A 33 -2.23 -2.62 -8.82
CA GLY A 33 -0.89 -2.07 -8.86
C GLY A 33 -0.07 -2.43 -7.63
N TRP A 34 1.20 -2.03 -7.64
CA TRP A 34 2.12 -2.26 -6.53
C TRP A 34 1.75 -1.43 -5.31
N SER A 35 1.91 -2.01 -4.12
CA SER A 35 1.68 -1.37 -2.83
C SER A 35 2.94 -1.33 -1.99
N TRP A 36 3.64 -0.19 -2.02
CA TRP A 36 4.82 0.04 -1.19
C TRP A 36 4.50 -0.07 0.30
N GLY A 37 3.34 0.44 0.72
CA GLY A 37 2.90 0.33 2.10
C GLY A 37 2.61 -1.11 2.54
N ALA A 38 1.99 -1.92 1.67
CA ALA A 38 1.71 -3.33 2.00
C ALA A 38 2.98 -4.17 2.02
N PHE A 39 3.93 -3.90 1.14
CA PHE A 39 5.23 -4.58 1.13
C PHE A 39 6.06 -4.24 2.37
N MET A 40 6.14 -2.96 2.74
CA MET A 40 7.04 -2.49 3.82
C MET A 40 6.45 -2.59 5.22
N PHE A 41 5.18 -2.19 5.39
CA PHE A 41 4.52 -2.22 6.69
C PHE A 41 3.59 -3.43 6.86
N ASN A 42 3.60 -4.35 5.89
CA ASN A 42 3.05 -5.71 5.95
C ASN A 42 1.86 -5.92 6.91
N TRP A 43 2.10 -6.32 8.16
CA TRP A 43 1.05 -6.62 9.14
C TRP A 43 0.27 -5.37 9.59
N ILE A 44 0.92 -4.22 9.74
CA ILE A 44 0.27 -2.94 10.10
C ILE A 44 -0.67 -2.51 8.98
N TRP A 45 -0.17 -2.55 7.74
CA TRP A 45 -0.97 -2.24 6.57
C TRP A 45 -2.13 -3.24 6.42
N ALA A 46 -1.87 -4.53 6.66
CA ALA A 46 -2.87 -5.60 6.58
C ALA A 46 -4.03 -5.39 7.57
N LEU A 47 -3.72 -5.03 8.82
CA LEU A 47 -4.73 -4.69 9.83
C LEU A 47 -5.60 -3.50 9.40
N SER A 48 -4.98 -2.41 8.94
CA SER A 48 -5.69 -1.20 8.50
C SER A 48 -6.64 -1.43 7.32
N ASN A 49 -6.27 -2.38 6.44
CA ASN A 49 -7.00 -2.72 5.22
C ASN A 49 -7.80 -4.03 5.33
N ARG A 50 -8.01 -4.56 6.54
CA ARG A 50 -8.76 -5.81 6.81
C ARG A 50 -8.29 -7.00 5.96
N THR A 51 -6.99 -7.05 5.66
CA THR A 51 -6.38 -8.08 4.82
C THR A 51 -5.65 -9.11 5.68
N TRP A 52 -6.42 -9.95 6.38
CA TRP A 52 -5.91 -10.85 7.43
C TRP A 52 -4.83 -11.84 6.96
N ILE A 53 -4.86 -12.26 5.69
CA ILE A 53 -3.80 -13.09 5.11
C ILE A 53 -2.41 -12.43 5.21
N GLY A 54 -2.37 -11.10 5.27
CA GLY A 54 -1.13 -10.36 5.45
C GLY A 54 -0.46 -10.55 6.81
N LEU A 55 -1.14 -11.10 7.82
CA LEU A 55 -0.53 -11.43 9.11
C LEU A 55 0.49 -12.58 9.00
N PHE A 56 0.40 -13.42 7.95
CA PHE A 56 1.44 -14.42 7.67
C PHE A 56 2.80 -13.80 7.34
N ALA A 57 2.87 -12.48 7.09
CA ALA A 57 4.13 -11.75 6.99
C ALA A 57 4.98 -11.80 8.28
N LEU A 58 4.37 -12.12 9.42
CA LEU A 58 5.06 -12.25 10.72
C LEU A 58 5.74 -13.61 10.91
N LEU A 59 5.42 -14.61 10.08
CA LEU A 59 6.03 -15.93 10.20
C LEU A 59 7.45 -15.95 9.62
N PRO A 60 8.41 -16.61 10.29
CA PRO A 60 9.74 -16.80 9.71
C PRO A 60 9.64 -17.61 8.40
N TYR A 61 10.57 -17.36 7.48
CA TYR A 61 10.66 -17.96 6.14
C TYR A 61 9.52 -17.60 5.17
N VAL A 62 8.26 -17.73 5.59
CA VAL A 62 7.07 -17.39 4.80
C VAL A 62 6.86 -15.88 4.71
N GLY A 63 7.32 -15.14 5.71
CA GLY A 63 7.00 -13.73 5.86
C GLY A 63 7.43 -12.86 4.70
N PHE A 64 8.61 -13.11 4.13
CA PHE A 64 9.11 -12.38 2.97
C PHE A 64 8.27 -12.65 1.72
N LEU A 65 7.93 -13.92 1.44
CA LEU A 65 7.05 -14.27 0.33
C LEU A 65 5.67 -13.61 0.48
N MET A 66 5.14 -13.58 1.70
CA MET A 66 3.88 -12.89 1.99
C MET A 66 3.99 -11.37 1.80
N ALA A 67 5.10 -10.76 2.21
CA ALA A 67 5.34 -9.33 1.99
C ALA A 67 5.33 -9.00 0.49
N VAL A 68 6.01 -9.80 -0.35
CA VAL A 68 5.98 -9.63 -1.81
C VAL A 68 4.57 -9.83 -2.36
N ALA A 69 3.85 -10.86 -1.90
CA ALA A 69 2.46 -11.09 -2.30
C ALA A 69 1.54 -9.92 -1.94
N LEU A 70 1.72 -9.33 -0.76
CA LEU A 70 1.05 -8.10 -0.33
C LEU A 70 1.43 -6.89 -1.19
N GLY A 71 2.69 -6.78 -1.62
CA GLY A 71 3.12 -5.75 -2.56
C GLY A 71 2.39 -5.84 -3.89
N ILE A 72 2.24 -7.05 -4.45
CA ILE A 72 1.61 -7.27 -5.77
C ILE A 72 0.08 -7.21 -5.69
N LYS A 73 -0.53 -7.95 -4.76
CA LYS A 73 -1.98 -8.17 -4.69
C LYS A 73 -2.68 -7.46 -3.54
N GLY A 74 -1.93 -6.86 -2.61
CA GLY A 74 -2.51 -6.25 -1.40
C GLY A 74 -3.58 -5.23 -1.74
N ARG A 75 -3.36 -4.34 -2.72
CA ARG A 75 -4.37 -3.35 -3.11
C ARG A 75 -5.69 -3.97 -3.57
N GLU A 76 -5.64 -5.08 -4.30
CA GLU A 76 -6.84 -5.81 -4.71
C GLU A 76 -7.55 -6.43 -3.50
N TRP A 77 -6.79 -7.04 -2.59
CA TRP A 77 -7.34 -7.59 -1.34
C TRP A 77 -7.97 -6.50 -0.48
N ALA A 78 -7.32 -5.34 -0.34
CA ALA A 78 -7.85 -4.19 0.41
C ALA A 78 -9.14 -3.64 -0.20
N TRP A 79 -9.26 -3.61 -1.52
CA TRP A 79 -10.49 -3.23 -2.20
C TRP A 79 -11.63 -4.20 -1.89
N ARG A 80 -11.34 -5.50 -1.94
CA ARG A 80 -12.31 -6.58 -1.70
C ARG A 80 -12.75 -6.71 -0.24
N ASN A 81 -11.84 -6.44 0.70
CA ASN A 81 -12.05 -6.69 2.14
C ASN A 81 -12.71 -5.53 2.91
N LYS A 82 -12.64 -4.30 2.36
CA LYS A 82 -13.10 -3.08 3.05
C LYS A 82 -13.94 -2.23 2.12
N LYS A 83 -15.06 -1.69 2.63
CA LYS A 83 -15.84 -0.66 1.93
C LYS A 83 -15.07 0.66 1.92
N TRP A 84 -14.93 1.24 0.72
CA TRP A 84 -14.34 2.55 0.46
C TRP A 84 -15.42 3.48 -0.06
N GLU A 85 -15.30 4.78 0.16
CA GLU A 85 -16.27 5.78 -0.36
C GLU A 85 -16.22 5.88 -1.89
N SER A 86 -15.02 5.86 -2.47
CA SER A 86 -14.78 5.88 -3.91
C SER A 86 -13.38 5.33 -4.26
N VAL A 87 -13.11 5.15 -5.55
CA VAL A 87 -11.77 4.78 -6.04
C VAL A 87 -10.74 5.85 -5.67
N GLU A 88 -11.11 7.13 -5.75
CA GLU A 88 -10.25 8.27 -5.41
C GLU A 88 -9.92 8.27 -3.92
N HIS A 89 -10.90 7.98 -3.06
CA HIS A 89 -10.66 7.84 -1.63
C HIS A 89 -9.68 6.70 -1.33
N PHE A 90 -9.88 5.54 -1.95
CA PHE A 90 -8.94 4.41 -1.85
C PHE A 90 -7.52 4.81 -2.28
N GLN A 91 -7.40 5.45 -3.45
CA GLN A 91 -6.11 5.88 -3.99
C GLN A 91 -5.40 6.87 -3.07
N ARG A 92 -6.13 7.83 -2.50
CA ARG A 92 -5.58 8.80 -1.55
C ARG A 92 -4.96 8.09 -0.35
N VAL A 93 -5.64 7.09 0.19
CA VAL A 93 -5.14 6.30 1.34
C VAL A 93 -3.94 5.45 0.94
N GLN A 94 -3.98 4.74 -0.20
CA GLN A 94 -2.86 3.92 -0.66
C GLN A 94 -1.61 4.77 -1.01
N ARG A 95 -1.80 5.99 -1.51
CA ARG A 95 -0.72 6.95 -1.75
C ARG A 95 -0.05 7.37 -0.44
N ARG A 96 -0.82 7.69 0.60
CA ARG A 96 -0.27 7.99 1.94
C ARG A 96 0.58 6.84 2.47
N TRP A 97 0.05 5.62 2.39
CA TRP A 97 0.81 4.42 2.76
C TRP A 97 2.13 4.28 2.00
N SER A 98 2.11 4.55 0.69
CA SER A 98 3.30 4.48 -0.15
C SER A 98 4.33 5.57 0.19
N LEU A 99 3.87 6.79 0.46
CA LEU A 99 4.72 7.91 0.88
C LEU A 99 5.42 7.61 2.21
N TRP A 100 4.67 7.13 3.21
CA TRP A 100 5.24 6.77 4.51
C TRP A 100 6.27 5.65 4.40
N SER A 101 6.02 4.64 3.55
CA SER A 101 6.99 3.56 3.33
C SER A 101 8.26 4.06 2.65
N LEU A 102 8.13 4.96 1.67
CA LEU A 102 9.29 5.51 0.97
C LEU A 102 10.12 6.41 1.88
N LEU A 103 9.47 7.24 2.70
CA LEU A 103 10.14 8.08 3.69
C LEU A 103 10.90 7.23 4.71
N PHE A 104 10.27 6.17 5.23
CA PHE A 104 10.89 5.26 6.18
C PHE A 104 12.15 4.60 5.60
N VAL A 105 12.07 4.08 4.36
CA VAL A 105 13.22 3.49 3.68
C VAL A 105 14.31 4.53 3.40
N GLY A 106 13.94 5.74 2.98
CA GLY A 106 14.89 6.82 2.72
C GLY A 106 15.69 7.21 3.96
N VAL A 107 15.02 7.38 5.11
CA VAL A 107 15.69 7.68 6.39
C VAL A 107 16.60 6.52 6.80
N ALA A 108 16.15 5.27 6.66
CA ALA A 108 16.97 4.11 7.00
C ALA A 108 18.25 4.03 6.14
N ILE A 109 18.15 4.26 4.82
CA ILE A 109 19.30 4.27 3.92
C ILE A 109 20.31 5.34 4.33
N VAL A 110 19.85 6.58 4.58
CA VAL A 110 20.73 7.67 5.02
C VAL A 110 21.43 7.32 6.34
N GLY A 111 20.70 6.74 7.30
CA GLY A 111 21.26 6.31 8.57
C GLY A 111 22.33 5.22 8.42
N ILE A 112 22.08 4.20 7.59
CA ILE A 112 23.05 3.14 7.31
C ILE A 112 24.30 3.70 6.62
N LEU A 113 24.13 4.57 5.62
CA LEU A 113 25.26 5.21 4.94
C LEU A 113 26.08 6.05 5.91
N ALA A 114 25.46 6.84 6.77
CA ALA A 114 26.15 7.62 7.78
C ALA A 114 26.92 6.72 8.76
N ALA A 115 26.32 5.62 9.22
CA ALA A 115 26.95 4.67 10.13
C ALA A 115 28.20 4.00 9.54
N ILE A 116 28.27 3.83 8.22
CA ILE A 116 29.45 3.27 7.52
C ILE A 116 30.46 4.37 7.18
N ALA A 117 29.99 5.51 6.67
CA ALA A 117 30.83 6.57 6.14
C ALA A 117 31.58 7.35 7.24
N ILE A 118 30.96 7.60 8.39
CA ILE A 118 31.59 8.37 9.47
C ILE A 118 32.84 7.67 10.02
N PRO A 119 32.80 6.38 10.41
CA PRO A 119 34.01 5.67 10.84
C PRO A 119 35.07 5.60 9.74
N ALA A 120 34.67 5.31 8.50
CA ALA A 120 35.60 5.25 7.37
C ALA A 120 36.31 6.59 7.13
N TYR A 121 35.59 7.72 7.28
CA TYR A 121 36.17 9.05 7.19
C TYR A 121 37.11 9.36 8.35
N GLN A 122 36.76 8.98 9.57
CA GLN A 122 37.62 9.15 10.74
C GLN A 122 38.95 8.39 10.59
N ASP A 123 38.89 7.13 10.15
CA ASP A 123 40.06 6.31 9.89
C ASP A 123 40.95 6.93 8.81
N TYR A 124 40.35 7.48 7.74
CA TYR A 124 41.08 8.18 6.70
C TYR A 124 41.82 9.41 7.24
N VAL A 125 41.13 10.26 8.02
CA VAL A 125 41.73 11.47 8.59
C VAL A 125 42.88 11.14 9.54
N GLN A 126 42.71 10.14 10.42
CA GLN A 126 43.77 9.72 11.35
C GLN A 126 45.04 9.25 10.61
N ARG A 127 44.88 8.49 9.53
CA ARG A 127 46.01 8.03 8.69
C ARG A 127 46.68 9.19 7.96
N ALA A 128 45.91 10.17 7.51
CA ALA A 128 46.44 11.35 6.81
C ALA A 128 47.14 12.34 7.76
N SER A 129 46.75 12.41 9.03
CA SER A 129 47.33 13.31 10.04
C SER A 129 48.47 12.69 10.86
N GLY A 130 48.57 11.36 10.89
CA GLY A 130 49.57 10.60 11.65
C GLY A 130 50.84 10.25 10.84
N GLY A 131 50.97 10.78 9.63
CA GLY A 131 52.15 10.67 8.77
C GLY A 131 52.95 11.96 8.68
#